data_AF-A0A2G5SY48-F1
#
_entry.id   AF-A0A2G5SY48-F1
#
_cell.length_a   1.000
_cell.length_b   1.000
_cell.length_c   1.000
_cell.angle_alpha   90.00
_cell.angle_beta   90.00
_cell.angle_gamma   90.00
#
_symmetry.space_group_name_H-M   'P 1'
#
loop_
_entity.id
_entity.type
_entity.pdbx_description
1 polymer ?
#
loop_
_entity_poly.entity_id
_entity_poly.type
_entity_poly.pdbx_seq_one_letter_code
_entity_poly.pdbx_strand_id
1 'polypeptide(L)'
;MSSSSGKKVAPRAFLTQEAIEYLEGVFEEFQFLNDARMESIRKKIGQCFKCSTISEWFKNRRAQEIAKHEKPGAERVLPSEMALLHLTYERVPDVNKMNFTAWAKVHDITEADVKLYFRERDEREAALIAAQDRAPAGPTGMF
;
A
#
# COMPACT_ATOMS: atom_id res chain seq x y z
N MET A 1 21.03 35.44 -33.54
CA MET A 1 20.92 34.01 -33.16
C MET A 1 20.80 33.95 -31.65
N SER A 2 19.59 33.78 -31.12
CA SER A 2 19.38 33.51 -29.69
C SER A 2 18.30 32.46 -29.55
N SER A 3 18.74 31.20 -29.53
CA SER A 3 17.89 30.04 -29.26
C SER A 3 17.53 30.05 -27.78
N SER A 4 16.32 30.51 -27.45
CA SER A 4 15.76 30.29 -26.11
C SER A 4 15.20 28.87 -26.06
N SER A 5 15.98 27.96 -25.47
CA SER A 5 15.60 26.58 -25.25
C SER A 5 14.53 26.52 -24.15
N GLY A 6 13.26 26.64 -24.57
CA GLY A 6 12.13 26.38 -23.70
C GLY A 6 12.18 24.94 -23.19
N LYS A 7 12.54 24.75 -21.92
CA LYS A 7 12.33 23.47 -21.22
C LYS A 7 10.82 23.22 -21.20
N LYS A 8 10.32 22.41 -22.13
CA LYS A 8 8.98 21.83 -22.05
C LYS A 8 8.95 20.95 -20.81
N VAL A 9 8.47 21.50 -19.69
CA VAL A 9 8.15 20.71 -18.52
C VAL A 9 7.01 19.79 -18.96
N ALA A 10 7.30 18.49 -19.09
CA ALA A 10 6.30 17.53 -19.52
C ALA A 10 5.11 17.63 -18.55
N PRO A 11 3.86 17.75 -19.04
CA PRO A 11 2.69 17.75 -18.18
C PRO A 11 2.73 16.49 -17.32
N ARG A 12 2.44 16.63 -16.01
CA ARG A 12 2.18 15.48 -15.14
C ARG A 12 1.08 14.67 -15.82
N ALA A 13 1.44 13.53 -16.40
CA ALA A 13 0.48 12.64 -17.01
C ALA A 13 -0.37 12.06 -15.89
N PHE A 14 -1.56 12.63 -15.71
CA PHE A 14 -2.58 12.05 -14.86
C PHE A 14 -3.06 10.74 -15.49
N LEU A 15 -3.31 9.72 -14.67
CA LEU A 15 -3.91 8.48 -15.15
C LEU A 15 -5.27 8.80 -15.78
N THR A 16 -5.54 8.23 -16.94
CA THR A 16 -6.85 8.33 -17.58
C THR A 16 -7.87 7.49 -16.81
N GLN A 17 -9.16 7.75 -17.00
CA GLN A 17 -10.23 6.96 -16.39
C GLN A 17 -10.11 5.47 -16.77
N GLU A 18 -9.87 5.18 -18.04
CA GLU A 18 -9.64 3.82 -18.54
C GLU A 18 -8.43 3.14 -17.86
N ALA A 19 -7.35 3.90 -17.64
CA ALA A 19 -6.19 3.37 -16.92
C ALA A 19 -6.54 3.08 -15.46
N ILE A 20 -7.29 3.96 -14.80
CA ILE A 20 -7.74 3.75 -13.41
C ILE A 20 -8.62 2.50 -13.30
N GLU A 21 -9.60 2.34 -14.17
CA GLU A 21 -10.48 1.16 -14.19
C GLU A 21 -9.69 -0.13 -14.40
N TYR A 22 -8.73 -0.11 -15.32
CA TYR A 22 -7.83 -1.25 -15.51
C TYR A 22 -7.00 -1.53 -14.26
N LEU A 23 -6.46 -0.50 -13.60
CA LEU A 23 -5.69 -0.65 -12.38
C LEU A 23 -6.54 -1.18 -11.21
N GLU A 24 -7.81 -0.80 -11.09
CA GLU A 24 -8.73 -1.38 -10.09
C GLU A 24 -8.92 -2.88 -10.35
N GLY A 25 -9.17 -3.29 -11.60
CA GLY A 25 -9.32 -4.72 -11.93
C GLY A 25 -8.04 -5.51 -11.62
N VAL A 26 -6.87 -4.96 -11.96
CA VAL A 26 -5.59 -5.57 -11.59
C VAL A 26 -5.40 -5.61 -10.07
N PHE A 27 -5.85 -4.57 -9.37
CA PHE A 27 -5.77 -4.50 -7.92
C PHE A 27 -6.66 -5.53 -7.24
N GLU A 28 -7.69 -6.07 -7.87
CA GLU A 28 -8.46 -7.20 -7.32
C GLU A 28 -7.64 -8.51 -7.38
N GLU A 29 -6.81 -8.66 -8.40
CA GLU A 29 -5.97 -9.85 -8.59
C GLU A 29 -4.72 -9.83 -7.70
N PHE A 30 -4.01 -8.70 -7.67
CA PHE A 30 -2.81 -8.52 -6.85
C PHE A 30 -2.66 -7.07 -6.38
N GLN A 31 -2.15 -6.87 -5.17
CA GLN A 31 -2.05 -5.55 -4.55
C GLN A 31 -0.61 -5.06 -4.44
N PHE A 32 0.38 -5.93 -4.67
CA PHE A 32 1.80 -5.60 -4.68
C PHE A 32 2.40 -5.72 -6.07
N LEU A 33 3.29 -4.80 -6.41
CA LEU A 33 3.94 -4.75 -7.72
C LEU A 33 5.33 -5.36 -7.65
N ASN A 34 5.63 -6.19 -8.64
CA ASN A 34 6.99 -6.58 -9.02
C ASN A 34 7.28 -6.10 -10.45
N ASP A 35 8.51 -6.31 -10.92
CA ASP A 35 8.93 -5.83 -12.24
C ASP A 35 8.08 -6.41 -13.38
N ALA A 36 7.72 -7.69 -13.30
CA ALA A 36 6.90 -8.36 -14.30
C ALA A 36 5.46 -7.81 -14.34
N ARG A 37 4.83 -7.62 -13.17
CA ARG A 37 3.50 -7.02 -13.03
C ARG A 37 3.49 -5.58 -13.53
N MET A 38 4.51 -4.79 -13.17
CA MET A 38 4.69 -3.42 -13.64
C MET A 38 4.82 -3.34 -15.16
N GLU A 39 5.64 -4.21 -15.76
CA GLU A 39 5.82 -4.26 -17.21
C GLU A 39 4.50 -4.62 -17.92
N SER A 40 3.78 -5.62 -17.41
CA SER A 40 2.49 -6.05 -17.95
C SER A 40 1.46 -4.91 -17.94
N ILE A 41 1.33 -4.21 -16.81
CA ILE A 41 0.43 -3.06 -16.67
C ILE A 41 0.80 -1.98 -17.68
N ARG A 42 2.08 -1.59 -17.78
CA ARG A 42 2.53 -0.54 -18.72
C ARG A 42 2.32 -0.91 -20.18
N LYS A 43 2.43 -2.20 -20.55
CA LYS A 43 2.05 -2.67 -21.89
C LYS A 43 0.57 -2.47 -22.17
N LYS A 44 -0.29 -2.59 -21.16
CA LYS A 44 -1.74 -2.48 -21.32
C LYS A 44 -2.26 -1.05 -21.28
N ILE A 45 -1.89 -0.25 -20.26
CA ILE A 45 -2.39 1.12 -20.11
C ILE A 45 -1.57 2.15 -20.88
N GLY A 46 -0.39 1.77 -21.38
CA GLY A 46 0.49 2.61 -22.18
C GLY A 46 1.82 2.91 -21.49
N GLN A 47 2.91 2.82 -22.26
CA GLN A 47 4.27 3.03 -21.75
C GLN A 47 4.58 4.48 -21.38
N CYS A 48 3.71 5.42 -21.77
CA CYS A 48 3.82 6.84 -21.42
C CYS A 48 3.66 7.10 -19.92
N PHE A 49 2.97 6.21 -19.20
CA PHE A 49 2.86 6.28 -17.74
C PHE A 49 4.17 5.85 -17.08
N LYS A 50 4.64 6.68 -16.14
CA LYS A 50 5.85 6.40 -15.36
C LYS A 50 5.56 5.28 -14.36
N CYS A 51 6.54 4.41 -14.12
CA CYS A 51 6.44 3.37 -13.10
C CYS A 51 6.09 3.96 -11.72
N SER A 52 6.67 5.11 -11.37
CA SER A 52 6.40 5.81 -10.11
C SER A 52 4.92 6.18 -9.95
N THR A 53 4.23 6.58 -11.02
CA THR A 53 2.81 6.95 -10.99
C THR A 53 1.95 5.73 -10.69
N ILE A 54 2.27 4.58 -11.29
CA ILE A 54 1.55 3.33 -11.05
C ILE A 54 1.85 2.83 -9.63
N SER A 55 3.10 2.83 -9.20
CA SER A 55 3.49 2.45 -7.83
C SER A 55 2.80 3.30 -6.77
N GLU A 56 2.72 4.62 -6.98
CA GLU A 56 2.02 5.55 -6.09
C GLU A 56 0.52 5.26 -6.04
N TRP A 57 -0.10 4.95 -7.19
CA TRP A 57 -1.50 4.54 -7.23
C TRP A 57 -1.76 3.28 -6.39
N PHE A 58 -0.96 2.22 -6.57
CA PHE A 58 -1.10 0.99 -5.78
C PHE A 58 -0.87 1.24 -4.29
N LYS A 59 0.14 2.03 -3.94
CA LYS A 59 0.40 2.42 -2.54
C LYS A 59 -0.80 3.11 -1.92
N ASN A 60 -1.36 4.11 -2.61
CA ASN A 60 -2.51 4.87 -2.13
C ASN A 60 -3.76 4.00 -2.03
N ARG A 61 -3.98 3.09 -2.98
CA ARG A 61 -5.11 2.17 -2.95
C ARG A 61 -5.04 1.20 -1.77
N ARG A 62 -3.85 0.63 -1.49
CA ARG A 62 -3.63 -0.17 -0.27
C ARG A 62 -3.88 0.63 0.99
N ALA A 63 -3.39 1.87 1.07
CA ALA A 63 -3.63 2.72 2.24
C ALA A 63 -5.13 3.00 2.46
N GLN A 64 -5.92 3.15 1.40
CA GLN A 64 -7.37 3.30 1.50
C GLN A 64 -8.05 2.02 2.01
N GLU A 65 -7.64 0.85 1.53
CA GLU A 65 -8.18 -0.44 2.00
C GLU A 65 -7.86 -0.66 3.49
N ILE A 66 -6.62 -0.36 3.89
CA ILE A 66 -6.21 -0.38 5.30
C ILE A 66 -7.08 0.56 6.13
N ALA A 67 -7.19 1.83 5.74
CA ALA A 67 -7.96 2.81 6.50
C ALA A 67 -9.45 2.43 6.65
N LYS A 68 -10.03 1.72 5.68
CA LYS A 68 -11.42 1.27 5.72
C LYS A 68 -11.62 -0.01 6.52
N HIS A 69 -10.65 -0.93 6.48
CA HIS A 69 -10.86 -2.32 6.89
C HIS A 69 -9.92 -2.82 7.99
N GLU A 70 -8.87 -2.07 8.36
CA GLU A 70 -7.91 -2.47 9.40
C GLU A 70 -8.54 -2.37 10.80
N LYS A 71 -9.18 -3.47 11.20
CA LYS A 71 -9.80 -3.73 12.50
C LYS A 71 -9.63 -5.22 12.84
N PRO A 72 -9.89 -5.68 14.07
CA PRO A 72 -9.86 -7.11 14.38
C PRO A 72 -10.73 -7.91 13.38
N GLY A 73 -10.15 -8.90 12.71
CA GLY A 73 -10.81 -9.65 11.63
C GLY A 73 -10.61 -9.09 10.21
N ALA A 74 -9.73 -8.09 10.02
CA ALA A 74 -9.44 -7.47 8.73
C ALA A 74 -8.98 -8.47 7.66
N GLU A 75 -8.36 -9.58 8.06
CA GLU A 75 -7.95 -10.65 7.13
C GLU A 75 -9.11 -11.24 6.31
N ARG A 76 -10.35 -11.09 6.77
CA ARG A 76 -11.53 -11.63 6.11
C ARG A 76 -12.13 -10.68 5.08
N VAL A 77 -11.67 -9.43 5.07
CA VAL A 77 -12.27 -8.34 4.27
C VAL A 77 -11.23 -7.71 3.34
N LEU A 78 -9.97 -7.66 3.77
CA LEU A 78 -8.89 -7.12 2.95
C LEU A 78 -8.69 -7.98 1.68
N PRO A 79 -8.25 -7.35 0.58
CA PRO A 79 -7.81 -8.07 -0.61
C PRO A 79 -6.70 -9.10 -0.31
N SER A 80 -6.60 -10.14 -1.14
CA SER A 80 -5.82 -11.37 -0.88
C SER A 80 -4.40 -11.15 -0.31
N GLU A 81 -3.55 -10.42 -1.02
CA GLU A 81 -2.14 -10.21 -0.60
C GLU A 81 -2.05 -9.34 0.66
N MET A 82 -2.99 -8.40 0.82
CA MET A 82 -3.07 -7.55 2.02
C MET A 82 -3.54 -8.34 3.24
N ALA A 83 -4.56 -9.19 3.08
CA ALA A 83 -5.03 -10.10 4.12
C ALA A 83 -3.93 -11.04 4.59
N LEU A 84 -3.12 -11.57 3.65
CA LEU A 84 -1.97 -12.40 3.97
C LEU A 84 -0.95 -11.65 4.83
N LEU A 85 -0.60 -10.41 4.49
CA LEU A 85 0.32 -9.60 5.31
C LEU A 85 -0.26 -9.31 6.69
N HIS A 86 -1.56 -9.02 6.76
CA HIS A 86 -2.25 -8.79 8.03
C HIS A 86 -2.16 -10.01 8.94
N LEU A 87 -2.50 -11.20 8.42
CA LEU A 87 -2.38 -12.48 9.12
C LEU A 87 -0.95 -12.81 9.53
N THR A 88 0.02 -12.48 8.67
CA THR A 88 1.43 -12.75 8.93
C THR A 88 1.92 -11.92 10.12
N TYR A 89 1.57 -10.63 10.15
CA TYR A 89 1.88 -9.75 11.27
C TYR A 89 1.26 -10.23 12.58
N GLU A 90 -0.03 -10.62 12.58
CA GLU A 90 -0.69 -11.14 13.79
C GLU A 90 0.00 -12.38 14.37
N ARG A 91 0.54 -13.25 13.50
CA ARG A 91 1.21 -14.50 13.92
C ARG A 91 2.66 -14.29 14.32
N VAL A 92 3.36 -13.39 13.63
CA VAL A 92 4.78 -13.12 13.80
C VAL A 92 4.97 -11.60 13.75
N PRO A 93 4.68 -10.85 14.83
CA PRO A 93 4.73 -9.39 14.80
C PRO A 93 6.16 -8.85 14.68
N ASP A 94 7.15 -9.58 15.17
CA ASP A 94 8.56 -9.24 14.97
C ASP A 94 9.04 -9.76 13.61
N VAL A 95 9.09 -8.85 12.64
CA VAL A 95 9.53 -9.13 11.25
C VAL A 95 10.91 -9.79 11.19
N ASN A 96 11.79 -9.56 12.17
CA ASN A 96 13.14 -10.13 12.18
C ASN A 96 13.14 -11.63 12.53
N LYS A 97 12.06 -12.15 13.11
CA LYS A 97 11.88 -13.58 13.40
C LYS A 97 11.28 -14.34 12.21
N MET A 98 10.94 -13.66 11.13
CA MET A 98 10.31 -14.25 9.95
C MET A 98 11.33 -14.94 9.04
N ASN A 99 11.02 -16.14 8.56
CA ASN A 99 11.81 -16.81 7.54
C ASN A 99 11.41 -16.33 6.13
N PHE A 100 12.01 -15.22 5.68
CA PHE A 100 11.72 -14.62 4.37
C PHE A 100 12.00 -15.54 3.19
N THR A 101 13.04 -16.37 3.26
CA THR A 101 13.37 -17.28 2.16
C THR A 101 12.26 -18.32 1.93
N ALA A 102 11.69 -18.86 3.01
CA ALA A 102 10.57 -19.80 2.88
C ALA A 102 9.30 -19.08 2.45
N TRP A 103 9.04 -17.89 2.99
CA TRP A 103 7.81 -17.14 2.74
C TRP A 103 7.75 -16.59 1.31
N ALA A 104 8.81 -15.95 0.82
CA ALA A 104 8.86 -15.37 -0.53
C ALA A 104 8.81 -16.41 -1.66
N LYS A 105 9.08 -17.69 -1.38
CA LYS A 105 8.91 -18.77 -2.37
C LYS A 105 7.45 -19.05 -2.72
N VAL A 106 6.54 -18.71 -1.81
CA VAL A 106 5.11 -19.02 -1.92
C VAL A 106 4.31 -17.76 -2.29
N HIS A 107 4.93 -16.59 -2.16
CA HIS A 107 4.25 -15.30 -2.25
C HIS A 107 5.07 -14.31 -3.08
N ASP A 108 4.41 -13.67 -4.04
CA ASP A 108 4.99 -12.66 -4.93
C ASP A 108 5.09 -11.27 -4.28
N ILE A 109 5.38 -11.21 -2.99
CA ILE A 109 5.54 -9.98 -2.20
C ILE A 109 6.99 -9.90 -1.74
N THR A 110 7.63 -8.75 -1.93
CA THR A 110 9.05 -8.61 -1.60
C THR A 110 9.28 -8.49 -0.09
N GLU A 111 10.46 -8.89 0.38
CA GLU A 111 10.85 -8.67 1.78
C GLU A 111 10.78 -7.19 2.17
N ALA A 112 11.11 -6.28 1.24
CA ALA A 112 11.03 -4.85 1.47
C ALA A 112 9.58 -4.38 1.70
N ASP A 113 8.62 -4.92 0.94
CA ASP A 113 7.20 -4.61 1.12
C ASP A 113 6.66 -5.12 2.46
N VAL A 114 7.05 -6.33 2.87
CA VAL A 114 6.67 -6.90 4.18
C VAL A 114 7.21 -6.04 5.32
N LYS A 115 8.51 -5.70 5.28
CA LYS A 115 9.15 -4.85 6.29
C LYS A 115 8.56 -3.45 6.34
N LEU A 116 8.23 -2.89 5.18
CA LEU A 116 7.54 -1.60 5.09
C LEU A 116 6.16 -1.70 5.77
N TYR A 117 5.37 -2.72 5.42
CA TYR A 117 4.04 -2.91 5.97
C TYR A 117 4.05 -3.03 7.50
N PHE A 118 4.95 -3.84 8.05
CA PHE A 118 5.08 -4.06 9.49
C PHE A 118 5.41 -2.76 10.23
N ARG A 119 6.42 -2.03 9.76
CA ARG A 119 6.79 -0.74 10.36
C ARG A 119 5.64 0.26 10.33
N GLU A 120 4.98 0.41 9.18
CA GLU A 120 3.85 1.34 9.08
C GLU A 120 2.68 0.90 9.98
N ARG A 121 2.52 -0.40 10.22
CA ARG A 121 1.50 -0.94 11.13
C ARG A 121 1.84 -0.70 12.60
N ASP A 122 3.09 -0.93 13.02
CA ASP A 122 3.58 -0.59 14.35
C ASP A 122 3.33 0.90 14.66
N GLU A 123 3.64 1.78 13.70
CA GLU A 123 3.41 3.22 13.80
C GLU A 123 1.92 3.56 13.98
N ARG A 124 1.01 2.87 13.26
CA ARG A 124 -0.43 3.05 13.41
C ARG A 124 -0.94 2.55 14.76
N GLU A 125 -0.49 1.39 15.23
CA GLU A 125 -0.87 0.84 16.54
C GLU A 125 -0.39 1.74 17.68
N ALA A 126 0.86 2.23 17.60
CA ALA A 126 1.39 3.20 18.55
C ALA A 126 0.59 4.52 18.56
N ALA A 127 0.18 5.01 17.39
CA ALA A 127 -0.66 6.20 17.29
C ALA A 127 -2.06 5.99 17.91
N LEU A 128 -2.66 4.81 17.76
CA LEU A 128 -3.95 4.47 18.36
C LEU A 128 -3.87 4.43 19.89
N ILE A 129 -2.80 3.84 20.45
CA ILE A 129 -2.55 3.80 21.90
C ILE A 129 -2.37 5.22 22.43
N ALA A 130 -1.52 6.02 21.79
CA ALA A 130 -1.27 7.41 22.19
C ALA A 130 -2.54 8.29 22.12
N ALA A 131 -3.43 8.03 21.15
CA ALA A 131 -4.70 8.73 21.04
C ALA A 131 -5.69 8.34 22.16
N GLN A 132 -5.69 7.07 22.59
CA GLN A 132 -6.52 6.59 23.71
C GLN A 132 -6.07 7.19 25.05
N ASP A 133 -4.76 7.24 25.30
CA ASP A 133 -4.19 7.81 26.53
C ASP A 133 -4.41 9.33 26.66
N ARG A 134 -4.65 10.03 25.54
CA ARG A 134 -4.89 11.48 25.49
C ARG A 134 -6.36 11.85 25.66
N ALA A 135 -7.30 10.89 25.62
CA ALA A 135 -8.71 11.19 25.82
C ALA A 135 -8.94 11.66 27.27
N PRO A 136 -9.53 12.86 27.50
CA PRO A 136 -9.77 13.34 28.86
C PRO A 136 -10.73 12.38 29.56
N ALA A 137 -10.38 11.97 30.78
CA ALA A 137 -11.34 11.36 31.69
C ALA A 137 -12.57 12.28 31.73
N GLY A 138 -13.71 11.77 31.25
CA GLY A 138 -14.96 12.54 31.22
C GLY A 138 -15.26 13.13 32.60
N PRO A 139 -16.05 14.23 32.67
CA PRO A 139 -16.27 14.93 33.92
C PRO A 139 -16.82 13.95 34.94
N THR A 140 -16.03 13.71 36.00
CA THR A 140 -16.44 12.91 37.14
C THR A 140 -17.65 13.62 37.71
N GLY A 141 -18.83 13.02 37.50
CA GLY A 141 -20.09 13.54 38.02
C GLY A 141 -19.95 13.75 39.53
N MET A 142 -20.14 14.99 39.96
CA MET A 142 -20.44 15.32 41.35
C MET A 142 -21.95 15.53 41.38
N PHE A 143 -22.63 14.57 42.03
CA PHE A 143 -23.97 14.72 42.57
C PHE A 143 -23.96 15.78 43.68
#